data_AF-A0A9D8I8U5-F1
#
_entry.id   AF-A0A9D8I8U5-F1
#
_cell.length_a   1.000
_cell.length_b   1.000
_cell.length_c   1.000
_cell.angle_alpha   90.00
_cell.angle_beta   90.00
_cell.angle_gamma   90.00
#
_symmetry.space_group_name_H-M   'P 1'
#
loop_
_entity.id
_entity.type
_entity.pdbx_description
1 polymer ?
#
loop_
_entity_poly.entity_id
_entity_poly.type
_entity_poly.pdbx_seq_one_letter_code
_entity_poly.pdbx_strand_id
1 'polypeptide(L)'
;MEQFLAGRRVVLVKFVAHRHKEIQNKAKRTVGVVNLYEVQCADGKAPTVQTWCPRSVQSLEHAAKECACPFTEGQRLVVEFDLMEPNQFDAKNGVIIRATSVQAVE
;
A
#
# COMPACT_ATOMS: atom_id res chain seq x y z
N MET A 1 -19.16 -14.46 4.26
CA MET A 1 -18.72 -15.40 3.20
C MET A 1 -17.83 -14.59 2.27
N GLU A 2 -16.52 -14.60 2.50
CA GLU A 2 -15.57 -13.84 1.69
C GLU A 2 -15.56 -14.42 0.27
N GLN A 3 -16.22 -13.73 -0.67
CA GLN A 3 -16.25 -14.13 -2.07
C GLN A 3 -14.91 -13.77 -2.72
N PHE A 4 -13.90 -14.62 -2.52
CA PHE A 4 -12.66 -14.52 -3.27
C PHE A 4 -12.91 -15.06 -4.70
N LEU A 5 -13.04 -14.15 -5.66
CA LEU A 5 -13.21 -14.48 -7.08
C LEU A 5 -11.91 -15.09 -7.64
N ALA A 6 -12.04 -16.21 -8.37
CA ALA A 6 -10.91 -16.90 -8.98
C ALA A 6 -10.07 -15.95 -9.85
N GLY A 7 -8.76 -15.92 -9.61
CA GLY A 7 -7.80 -15.11 -10.37
C GLY A 7 -7.42 -13.76 -9.76
N ARG A 8 -8.18 -13.25 -8.77
CA ARG A 8 -7.74 -12.08 -7.97
C ARG A 8 -6.90 -12.55 -6.80
N ARG A 9 -5.70 -11.97 -6.66
CA ARG A 9 -4.83 -12.27 -5.52
C ARG A 9 -5.29 -11.40 -4.36
N VAL A 10 -5.67 -12.05 -3.27
CA VAL A 10 -6.17 -11.37 -2.08
C VAL A 10 -5.41 -11.84 -0.86
N VAL A 11 -5.13 -10.92 0.05
CA VAL A 11 -4.38 -11.19 1.28
C VAL A 11 -5.01 -10.46 2.47
N LEU A 12 -5.14 -11.19 3.58
CA LEU A 12 -5.52 -10.66 4.88
C LEU A 12 -4.27 -10.23 5.64
N VAL A 13 -4.24 -8.99 6.07
CA VAL A 13 -3.09 -8.38 6.76
C VAL A 13 -3.53 -7.52 7.93
N LYS A 14 -2.60 -7.22 8.83
CA LYS A 14 -2.77 -6.26 9.93
C LYS A 14 -2.12 -4.94 9.53
N PHE A 15 -2.83 -3.83 9.59
CA PHE A 15 -2.27 -2.50 9.33
C PHE A 15 -1.25 -2.11 10.40
N VAL A 16 -0.12 -1.53 9.98
CA VAL A 16 0.97 -1.12 10.87
C VAL A 16 1.15 0.40 10.81
N ALA A 17 1.43 0.93 9.61
CA ALA A 17 1.73 2.34 9.45
C ALA A 17 1.35 2.86 8.06
N HIS A 18 1.20 4.17 7.93
CA HIS A 18 0.93 4.86 6.68
C HIS A 18 2.02 5.89 6.38
N ARG A 19 2.47 5.92 5.12
CA ARG A 19 3.47 6.86 4.63
C ARG A 19 3.15 7.27 3.20
N HIS A 20 3.43 8.53 2.87
CA HIS A 20 3.46 8.98 1.47
C HIS A 20 4.87 8.94 0.94
N LYS A 21 5.02 8.67 -0.36
CA LYS A 21 6.33 8.67 -1.01
C LYS A 21 6.26 9.25 -2.40
N GLU A 22 7.23 10.10 -2.72
CA GLU A 22 7.43 10.58 -4.08
C GLU A 22 7.98 9.48 -4.97
N ILE A 23 7.36 9.33 -6.14
CA ILE A 23 7.90 8.52 -7.23
C ILE A 23 8.73 9.44 -8.11
N GLN A 24 10.00 9.10 -8.25
CA GLN A 24 10.92 9.83 -9.11
C GLN A 24 11.23 9.02 -10.37
N ASN A 25 11.35 9.71 -11.51
CA ASN A 25 11.85 9.09 -12.72
C ASN A 25 13.39 8.94 -12.69
N LYS A 26 13.98 8.36 -13.74
CA LYS A 26 15.45 8.18 -13.86
C LYS A 26 16.23 9.49 -13.79
N ALA A 27 15.60 10.64 -14.10
CA ALA A 27 16.19 11.97 -14.00
C ALA A 27 15.99 12.62 -12.61
N LYS A 28 15.56 11.85 -11.60
CA LYS A 28 15.24 12.30 -10.23
C LYS A 28 14.15 13.38 -10.16
N ARG A 29 13.32 13.50 -11.19
CA ARG A 29 12.15 14.39 -11.15
C ARG A 29 10.97 13.64 -10.56
N THR A 30 10.29 14.26 -9.61
CA THR A 30 9.04 13.74 -9.04
C THR A 30 7.98 13.71 -10.13
N VAL A 31 7.41 12.52 -10.36
CA VAL A 31 6.37 12.25 -11.37
C VAL A 31 5.03 11.86 -10.74
N GLY A 32 4.98 11.76 -9.42
CA GLY A 32 3.77 11.50 -8.66
C GLY A 32 4.06 11.15 -7.21
N VAL A 33 3.01 10.92 -6.46
CA VAL A 33 3.07 10.45 -5.07
C VAL A 33 2.29 9.15 -4.95
N VAL A 34 2.87 8.19 -4.24
CA VAL A 34 2.18 6.96 -3.83
C VAL A 34 1.86 7.01 -2.36
N ASN A 35 0.76 6.35 -2.02
CA ASN A 35 0.34 6.07 -0.67
C ASN A 35 0.77 4.64 -0.31
N LEU A 36 1.58 4.52 0.74
CA LEU A 36 2.14 3.28 1.24
C LEU A 36 1.50 2.92 2.57
N TYR A 37 0.94 1.72 2.66
CA TYR A 37 0.52 1.10 3.91
C TYR A 37 1.49 -0.01 4.26
N GLU A 38 2.21 0.14 5.37
CA GLU A 38 2.93 -0.95 6.00
C GLU A 38 1.90 -1.86 6.66
N VAL A 39 1.96 -3.14 6.33
CA VAL A 39 1.04 -4.15 6.84
C VAL A 39 1.83 -5.36 7.29
N GLN A 40 1.25 -6.20 8.14
CA GLN A 40 1.85 -7.41 8.67
C GLN A 40 1.01 -8.62 8.28
N CYS A 41 1.64 -9.62 7.66
CA CYS A 41 1.02 -10.90 7.37
C CYS A 41 0.96 -11.78 8.64
N ALA A 42 0.16 -12.85 8.58
CA ALA A 42 0.04 -13.80 9.69
C ALA A 42 1.37 -14.49 10.08
N ASP A 43 2.33 -14.58 9.16
CA ASP A 43 3.68 -15.10 9.42
C ASP A 43 4.60 -14.10 10.16
N GLY A 44 4.06 -12.93 10.53
CA GLY A 44 4.76 -11.88 11.26
C GLY A 44 5.64 -11.00 10.38
N LYS A 45 5.78 -11.28 9.08
CA LYS A 45 6.55 -10.44 8.15
C LYS A 45 5.74 -9.22 7.74
N ALA A 46 6.45 -8.11 7.52
CA ALA A 46 5.82 -6.83 7.18
C ALA A 46 6.01 -6.50 5.68
N PRO A 47 5.04 -6.81 4.80
CA PRO A 47 5.03 -6.25 3.46
C PRO A 47 4.51 -4.80 3.42
N THR A 48 4.69 -4.17 2.27
CA THR A 48 4.17 -2.82 2.00
C THR A 48 3.13 -2.88 0.90
N VAL A 49 1.98 -2.27 1.11
CA VAL A 49 0.95 -2.08 0.10
C VAL A 49 1.13 -0.70 -0.53
N GLN A 50 1.22 -0.66 -1.85
CA GLN A 50 1.32 0.56 -2.64
C GLN A 50 0.01 0.84 -3.37
N THR A 51 -0.51 2.05 -3.17
CA THR A 51 -1.65 2.60 -3.91
C THR A 51 -1.25 3.96 -4.50
N TRP A 52 -1.83 4.33 -5.65
CA TRP A 52 -1.59 5.65 -6.24
C TRP A 52 -2.46 6.70 -5.57
N CYS A 53 -1.87 7.85 -5.21
CA CYS A 53 -2.66 9.04 -4.90
C CYS A 53 -3.42 9.51 -6.16
N PRO A 54 -4.55 10.22 -6.03
CA PRO A 54 -5.23 10.84 -7.16
C PRO A 54 -4.27 11.70 -7.99
N ARG A 55 -4.49 11.78 -9.31
CA ARG A 55 -3.60 12.50 -10.25
C ARG A 55 -3.42 13.99 -9.95
N SER A 56 -4.36 14.61 -9.23
CA SER A 56 -4.27 16.00 -8.75
C SER A 56 -3.22 16.20 -7.65
N VAL A 57 -2.74 15.12 -7.01
CA VAL A 57 -1.75 15.15 -5.95
C VAL A 57 -0.36 14.89 -6.53
N GLN A 58 0.50 15.91 -6.49
CA GLN A 58 1.86 15.85 -7.02
C GLN A 58 2.96 16.16 -5.98
N SER A 59 2.57 16.44 -4.73
CA SER A 59 3.50 16.70 -3.63
C SER A 59 3.10 15.94 -2.37
N LEU A 60 4.08 15.65 -1.51
CA LEU A 60 3.83 15.00 -0.21
C LEU A 60 2.89 15.81 0.67
N GLU A 61 3.02 17.13 0.68
CA GLU A 61 2.18 18.02 1.49
C GLU A 61 0.70 17.96 1.08
N HIS A 62 0.42 17.91 -0.23
CA HIS A 62 -0.94 17.69 -0.72
C HIS A 62 -1.42 16.28 -0.43
N ALA A 63 -0.56 15.26 -0.55
CA ALA A 63 -0.93 13.89 -0.24
C ALA A 63 -1.29 13.71 1.24
N ALA A 64 -0.58 14.37 2.15
CA ALA A 64 -0.89 14.36 3.57
C ALA A 64 -2.28 14.91 3.90
N LYS A 65 -2.77 15.87 3.10
CA LYS A 65 -4.11 16.48 3.27
C LYS A 65 -5.21 15.70 2.56
N GLU A 66 -4.99 15.33 1.30
CA GLU A 66 -6.00 14.77 0.41
C GLU A 66 -6.06 13.22 0.46
N CYS A 67 -5.03 12.57 0.98
CA CYS A 67 -4.91 11.11 1.06
C CYS A 67 -4.64 10.67 2.49
N ALA A 68 -5.50 11.11 3.42
CA ALA A 68 -5.43 10.70 4.83
C ALA A 68 -5.60 9.17 4.96
N CYS A 69 -4.94 8.58 5.96
CA CYS A 69 -5.13 7.15 6.24
C CYS A 69 -6.48 6.93 6.91
N PRO A 70 -7.37 6.09 6.33
CA PRO A 70 -8.63 5.74 6.98
C PRO A 70 -8.47 4.61 8.00
N PHE A 71 -7.28 3.99 8.09
CA PHE A 71 -7.04 2.81 8.91
C PHE A 71 -6.32 3.14 10.23
N THR A 72 -6.61 2.34 11.25
CA THR A 72 -5.97 2.42 12.57
C THR A 72 -4.95 1.31 12.76
N GLU A 73 -3.87 1.59 13.50
CA GLU A 73 -2.84 0.59 13.79
C GLU A 73 -3.47 -0.68 14.39
N GLY A 74 -3.12 -1.81 13.80
CA GLY A 74 -3.60 -3.13 14.18
C GLY A 74 -4.94 -3.55 13.59
N GLN A 75 -5.59 -2.68 12.82
CA GLN A 75 -6.80 -3.02 12.07
C GLN A 75 -6.53 -4.11 11.04
N ARG A 76 -7.45 -5.07 10.90
CA ARG A 76 -7.37 -6.11 9.88
C ARG A 76 -7.86 -5.57 8.54
N LEU A 77 -7.09 -5.82 7.49
CA LEU A 77 -7.39 -5.38 6.14
C LEU A 77 -7.44 -6.58 5.19
N VAL A 78 -8.36 -6.51 4.23
CA VAL A 78 -8.36 -7.32 3.02
C VAL A 78 -7.77 -6.48 1.90
N VAL A 79 -6.72 -7.00 1.26
CA VAL A 79 -5.99 -6.33 0.18
C VAL A 79 -6.13 -7.15 -1.09
N GLU A 80 -6.84 -6.61 -2.09
CA GLU A 80 -6.83 -7.13 -3.45
C GLU A 80 -5.67 -6.51 -4.23
N PHE A 81 -4.95 -7.32 -5.00
CA PHE A 81 -3.78 -6.85 -5.74
C PHE A 81 -3.55 -7.60 -7.04
N ASP A 82 -2.86 -6.94 -7.97
CA ASP A 82 -2.52 -7.48 -9.28
C ASP A 82 -1.02 -7.72 -9.47
N LEU A 83 -0.18 -7.07 -8.66
CA LEU A 83 1.28 -7.21 -8.71
C LEU A 83 1.85 -7.35 -7.30
N MET A 84 2.86 -8.21 -7.19
CA MET A 84 3.69 -8.36 -6.01
C MET A 84 5.15 -8.45 -6.47
N GLU A 85 6.01 -7.61 -5.91
CA GLU A 85 7.42 -7.53 -6.26
C GLU A 85 8.31 -7.40 -5.02
N PRO A 86 9.60 -7.76 -5.10
CA PRO A 86 10.52 -7.52 -4.00
C PRO A 86 10.55 -6.04 -3.61
N ASN A 87 10.51 -5.75 -2.30
CA ASN A 87 10.60 -4.38 -1.83
C ASN A 87 12.01 -3.83 -2.08
N GLN A 88 12.14 -2.98 -3.10
CA GLN A 88 13.40 -2.30 -3.41
C GLN A 88 13.64 -1.06 -2.53
N PHE A 89 12.68 -0.68 -1.70
CA PHE A 89 12.79 0.47 -0.80
C PHE A 89 13.33 0.07 0.58
N ASP A 90 13.05 -1.15 1.03
CA ASP A 90 13.61 -1.74 2.23
C ASP A 90 14.05 -3.18 1.93
N ALA A 91 15.36 -3.37 1.82
CA ALA A 91 15.97 -4.64 1.47
C ALA A 91 15.88 -5.70 2.59
N LYS A 92 15.46 -5.33 3.81
CA LYS A 92 15.45 -6.22 4.98
C LYS A 92 14.10 -6.92 5.21
N ASN A 93 13.49 -7.48 4.16
CA ASN A 93 12.36 -8.44 4.22
C ASN A 93 10.95 -7.88 3.96
N GLY A 94 10.74 -7.19 2.84
CA GLY A 94 9.39 -6.85 2.38
C GLY A 94 9.11 -7.28 0.94
N VAL A 95 7.82 -7.44 0.62
CA VAL A 95 7.31 -7.35 -0.75
C VAL A 95 6.49 -6.08 -0.88
N ILE A 96 6.52 -5.44 -2.04
CA ILE A 96 5.58 -4.39 -2.40
C ILE A 96 4.42 -5.03 -3.14
N ILE A 97 3.21 -4.77 -2.66
CA ILE A 97 1.97 -5.22 -3.25
C ILE A 97 1.30 -4.02 -3.90
N ARG A 98 1.07 -4.06 -5.22
CA ARG A 98 0.27 -3.02 -5.89
C ARG A 98 -1.21 -3.34 -5.67
N ALA A 99 -1.80 -2.67 -4.68
CA ALA A 99 -3.20 -2.91 -4.37
C ALA A 99 -4.12 -2.28 -5.41
N THR A 100 -5.12 -3.05 -5.81
CA THR A 100 -6.28 -2.57 -6.56
C THR A 100 -7.42 -2.17 -5.63
N SER A 101 -7.46 -2.75 -4.42
CA SER A 101 -8.42 -2.41 -3.36
C SER A 101 -7.82 -2.71 -1.98
N VAL A 102 -8.11 -1.86 -1.00
CA VAL A 102 -7.76 -2.06 0.41
C VAL A 102 -9.01 -1.74 1.24
N GLN A 103 -9.50 -2.73 1.99
CA GLN A 103 -10.72 -2.61 2.78
C GLN A 103 -10.48 -3.10 4.21
N ALA A 104 -11.08 -2.41 5.17
CA ALA A 104 -11.12 -2.89 6.55
C ALA A 104 -12.03 -4.12 6.65
N VAL A 105 -11.63 -5.08 7.47
CA VAL A 105 -12.50 -6.20 7.88
C VAL A 105 -13.28 -5.75 9.10
N GLU A 106 -14.61 -5.81 9.02
CA GLU A 106 -15.51 -5.60 10.16
C GLU A 106 -15.40 -6.71 11.21
#